data_AF-A0A1J4KHF9-F1
#
_entry.id   AF-A0A1J4KHF9-F1
#
_cell.length_a   1.000
_cell.length_b   1.000
_cell.length_c   1.000
_cell.angle_alpha   90.00
_cell.angle_beta   90.00
_cell.angle_gamma   90.00
#
_symmetry.space_group_name_H-M   'P 1'
#
loop_
_entity.id
_entity.type
_entity.pdbx_description
1 polymer ?
#
loop_
_entity_poly.entity_id
_entity_poly.type
_entity_poly.pdbx_seq_one_letter_code
_entity_poly.pdbx_strand_id
1 'polypeptide(L)'
;MLFLQKKNINNENPRLNSNEIDDMKENILSENLNLSISSELLFEIKFEVLYRILTSPKRKIDNHHQLFRFILQIFDEFLEHNSNILNNENRNLNSLPDNRIYNSKREKLLITVSTKEQIQMLTSILDYEQMNQKEIEEMIKHPLFCDSYQPAHTRNFIQQMLSHQKELEKTIESSKTQIEDFKQIIAEQCSTYKVHFHELEENNRKLQDLNKSLQDQLSIQLSKQFLDHQGKMNKIENTLLEKIEQKIPVHIERIYNKKYQTRIKQLQNKDLDLENQIKQQISCTTDFNTKITNIDQEQKKQDKFIQQLQTQLSKSNKNQIIKINSALQSLNYGTYFEISYSNKNKDKGIIYVLRSIYSGNLHKLGILSISGNPEYSNDPSCLATKYSGCYYSKDELDSFISFDFRDHQVSLERYIFHNDCDFYCKKLSLKSWILEGSNDNISWGMLHKCNNCTMYGMYNVFTSQNTGKFRYIRLRMTGPNPSGNHVLHLHKIDFFGKYFPEYS
;
A
#
# COMPACT_ATOMS: atom_id res chain seq x y z
N MET A 1 -68.99 29.33 -21.79
CA MET A 1 -69.74 30.52 -22.24
C MET A 1 -68.88 31.30 -23.23
N LEU A 2 -68.88 30.89 -24.51
CA LEU A 2 -68.45 31.64 -25.72
C LEU A 2 -68.41 30.65 -26.90
N PHE A 3 -69.56 30.39 -27.54
CA PHE A 3 -69.67 30.01 -28.96
C PHE A 3 -71.16 29.97 -29.35
N LEU A 4 -71.77 31.14 -29.45
CA LEU A 4 -73.04 31.33 -30.17
C LEU A 4 -72.92 32.65 -30.94
N GLN A 5 -72.25 32.60 -32.09
CA GLN A 5 -72.41 33.65 -33.10
C GLN A 5 -73.63 33.33 -33.95
N LYS A 6 -74.60 34.26 -33.87
CA LYS A 6 -75.80 34.34 -34.71
C LYS A 6 -75.47 34.11 -36.18
N LYS A 7 -76.05 33.07 -36.77
CA LYS A 7 -76.29 33.00 -38.21
C LYS A 7 -77.81 32.95 -38.42
N ASN A 8 -78.33 33.96 -39.09
CA ASN A 8 -79.72 34.05 -39.53
C ASN A 8 -80.11 32.80 -40.33
N ILE A 9 -81.17 32.11 -39.91
CA ILE A 9 -81.92 31.19 -40.76
C ILE A 9 -83.40 31.57 -40.58
N ASN A 10 -83.96 32.15 -41.64
CA ASN A 10 -85.40 32.29 -41.81
C ASN A 10 -86.03 30.90 -41.97
N ASN A 11 -87.08 30.66 -41.18
CA ASN A 11 -88.23 29.78 -41.40
C ASN A 11 -88.04 28.54 -42.28
N GLU A 12 -87.85 27.38 -41.63
CA GLU A 12 -88.71 26.18 -41.74
C GLU A 12 -88.10 25.10 -40.81
N ASN A 13 -88.58 25.02 -39.56
CA ASN A 13 -88.16 23.98 -38.60
C ASN A 13 -89.30 22.97 -38.40
N PRO A 14 -89.14 21.69 -38.79
CA PRO A 14 -89.81 20.63 -38.04
C PRO A 14 -89.15 20.58 -36.66
N ARG A 15 -89.94 20.64 -35.59
CA ARG A 15 -89.43 20.53 -34.22
C ARG A 15 -88.79 19.15 -34.04
N LEU A 16 -87.46 19.08 -34.09
CA LEU A 16 -86.69 17.88 -33.72
C LEU A 16 -87.11 17.43 -32.33
N ASN A 17 -87.34 16.13 -32.15
CA ASN A 17 -87.73 15.59 -30.87
C ASN A 17 -86.51 15.55 -29.92
N SER A 18 -86.75 15.59 -28.60
CA SER A 18 -85.68 15.67 -27.59
C SER A 18 -84.58 14.60 -27.75
N ASN A 19 -84.96 13.37 -28.12
CA ASN A 19 -84.02 12.27 -28.35
C ASN A 19 -83.09 12.51 -29.56
N GLU A 20 -83.58 13.11 -30.64
CA GLU A 20 -82.75 13.39 -31.84
C GLU A 20 -81.69 14.46 -31.56
N ILE A 21 -82.00 15.39 -30.65
CA ILE A 21 -81.08 16.43 -30.20
C ILE A 21 -79.97 15.82 -29.33
N ASP A 22 -80.27 14.84 -28.49
CA ASP A 22 -79.29 14.19 -27.64
C ASP A 22 -78.35 13.27 -28.43
N ASP A 23 -78.88 12.53 -29.42
CA ASP A 23 -78.06 11.76 -30.37
C ASP A 23 -77.11 12.66 -31.17
N MET A 24 -77.56 13.86 -31.55
CA MET A 24 -76.70 14.83 -32.24
C MET A 24 -75.55 15.31 -31.35
N LYS A 25 -75.80 15.55 -30.05
CA LYS A 25 -74.75 15.95 -29.09
C LYS A 25 -73.73 14.84 -28.86
N GLU A 26 -74.19 13.60 -28.66
CA GLU A 26 -73.30 12.45 -28.48
C GLU A 26 -72.39 12.27 -29.70
N ASN A 27 -72.93 12.38 -30.91
CA ASN A 27 -72.16 12.31 -32.15
C ASN A 27 -71.09 13.42 -32.24
N ILE A 28 -71.44 14.66 -31.90
CA ILE A 28 -70.47 15.78 -31.89
C ILE A 28 -69.34 15.51 -30.89
N LEU A 29 -69.65 14.97 -29.71
CA LEU A 29 -68.66 14.63 -28.69
C LEU A 29 -67.75 13.48 -29.14
N SER A 30 -68.29 12.46 -29.80
CA SER A 30 -67.53 11.34 -30.37
C SER A 30 -66.60 11.78 -31.50
N GLU A 31 -67.04 12.68 -32.38
CA GLU A 31 -66.21 13.21 -33.48
C GLU A 31 -65.10 14.14 -33.00
N ASN A 32 -65.23 14.71 -31.79
CA ASN A 32 -64.26 15.63 -31.19
C ASN A 32 -63.68 15.07 -29.88
N LEU A 33 -63.50 13.74 -29.80
CA LEU A 33 -63.22 13.06 -28.53
C LEU A 33 -61.95 13.54 -27.83
N ASN A 34 -60.88 13.88 -28.56
CA ASN A 34 -59.64 14.42 -27.96
C ASN A 34 -59.91 15.69 -27.11
N LEU A 35 -60.74 16.60 -27.62
CA LEU A 35 -61.13 17.83 -26.92
C LEU A 35 -62.07 17.52 -25.75
N SER A 36 -63.01 16.59 -25.97
CA SER A 36 -63.97 16.15 -24.94
C SER A 36 -63.25 15.55 -23.73
N ILE A 37 -62.28 14.67 -23.95
CA ILE A 37 -61.45 14.05 -22.90
C ILE A 37 -60.67 15.10 -22.10
N SER A 38 -60.12 16.10 -22.77
CA SER A 38 -59.32 17.15 -22.13
C SER A 38 -60.13 18.14 -21.29
N SER A 39 -61.46 18.14 -21.41
CA SER A 39 -62.33 19.16 -20.81
C SER A 39 -62.83 18.85 -19.39
N GLU A 40 -62.54 17.67 -18.86
CA GLU A 40 -63.09 17.10 -17.61
C GLU A 40 -64.63 16.95 -17.58
N LEU A 41 -65.36 17.49 -18.56
CA LEU A 41 -66.83 17.45 -18.62
C LEU A 41 -67.39 16.02 -18.78
N LEU A 42 -66.58 15.09 -19.29
CA LEU A 42 -66.97 13.69 -19.42
C LEU A 42 -67.11 12.97 -18.07
N PHE A 43 -66.58 13.51 -16.97
CA PHE A 43 -66.83 12.98 -15.63
C PHE A 43 -68.21 13.37 -15.09
N GLU A 44 -68.89 14.35 -15.70
CA GLU A 44 -70.19 14.87 -15.27
C GLU A 44 -71.38 14.16 -15.93
N ILE A 45 -71.14 13.24 -16.87
CA ILE A 45 -72.18 12.48 -17.58
C ILE A 45 -72.35 11.08 -17.00
N LYS A 46 -73.52 10.49 -17.21
CA LYS A 46 -73.80 9.10 -16.79
C LYS A 46 -72.98 8.11 -17.61
N PHE A 47 -72.68 6.96 -17.01
CA PHE A 47 -71.92 5.89 -17.65
C PHE A 47 -72.49 5.49 -19.01
N GLU A 48 -73.81 5.32 -19.13
CA GLU A 48 -74.44 4.84 -20.36
C GLU A 48 -74.22 5.82 -21.53
N VAL A 49 -74.20 7.12 -21.23
CA VAL A 49 -73.94 8.19 -22.21
C VAL A 49 -72.46 8.19 -22.58
N LEU A 50 -71.56 8.12 -21.60
CA LEU A 50 -70.12 8.07 -21.84
C LEU A 50 -69.75 6.84 -22.68
N TYR A 51 -70.28 5.68 -22.33
CA TYR A 51 -70.03 4.44 -23.05
C TYR A 51 -70.47 4.56 -24.52
N ARG A 52 -71.68 5.07 -24.79
CA ARG A 52 -72.15 5.33 -26.18
C ARG A 52 -71.24 6.28 -26.95
N ILE A 53 -70.79 7.37 -26.31
CA ILE A 53 -69.86 8.32 -26.93
C ILE A 53 -68.54 7.62 -27.30
N LEU A 54 -68.00 6.81 -26.39
CA LEU A 54 -66.71 6.13 -26.55
C LEU A 54 -66.79 4.90 -27.47
N THR A 55 -67.97 4.31 -27.67
CA THR A 55 -68.19 3.18 -28.61
C THR A 55 -68.83 3.61 -29.93
N SER A 56 -69.07 4.91 -30.13
CA SER A 56 -69.72 5.41 -31.34
C SER A 56 -68.91 5.08 -32.60
N PRO A 57 -69.56 4.64 -33.71
CA PRO A 57 -68.87 4.43 -34.98
C PRO A 57 -68.31 5.73 -35.58
N LYS A 58 -68.79 6.90 -35.12
CA LYS A 58 -68.27 8.21 -35.52
C LYS A 58 -67.10 8.70 -34.65
N ARG A 59 -66.65 7.88 -33.69
CA ARG A 59 -65.53 8.20 -32.81
C ARG A 59 -64.29 8.52 -33.63
N LYS A 60 -63.71 9.70 -33.38
CA LYS A 60 -62.40 10.09 -33.90
C LYS A 60 -61.47 10.34 -32.73
N ILE A 61 -60.38 9.58 -32.69
CA ILE A 61 -59.31 9.74 -31.73
C ILE A 61 -57.98 9.73 -32.46
N ASP A 62 -57.19 10.78 -32.25
CA ASP A 62 -55.89 10.93 -32.92
C ASP A 62 -54.75 10.44 -32.03
N ASN A 63 -54.97 10.45 -30.70
CA ASN A 63 -53.97 10.05 -29.72
C ASN A 63 -54.55 9.01 -28.75
N HIS A 64 -54.31 7.74 -29.05
CA HIS A 64 -54.77 6.63 -28.20
C HIS A 64 -54.23 6.71 -26.77
N HIS A 65 -53.01 7.24 -26.57
CA HIS A 65 -52.41 7.40 -25.25
C HIS A 65 -53.21 8.38 -24.36
N GLN A 66 -53.87 9.39 -24.94
CA GLN A 66 -54.74 10.29 -24.18
C GLN A 66 -56.01 9.58 -23.69
N LEU A 67 -56.60 8.72 -24.52
CA LEU A 67 -57.73 7.88 -24.11
C LEU A 67 -57.31 6.87 -23.05
N PHE A 68 -56.14 6.23 -23.21
CA PHE A 68 -55.57 5.36 -22.19
C PHE A 68 -55.47 6.06 -20.83
N ARG A 69 -54.87 7.26 -20.81
CA ARG A 69 -54.71 8.06 -19.59
C ARG A 69 -56.04 8.48 -19.00
N PHE A 70 -57.01 8.83 -19.83
CA PHE A 70 -58.36 9.17 -19.39
C PHE A 70 -59.07 7.98 -18.74
N ILE A 71 -58.99 6.78 -19.32
CA ILE A 71 -59.58 5.58 -18.71
C ILE A 71 -58.90 5.24 -17.39
N LEU A 72 -57.57 5.32 -17.30
CA LEU A 72 -56.88 5.14 -16.02
C LEU A 72 -57.26 6.19 -14.99
N GLN A 73 -57.44 7.45 -15.40
CA GLN A 73 -57.92 8.49 -14.48
C GLN A 73 -59.32 8.17 -13.94
N ILE A 74 -60.24 7.67 -14.78
CA ILE A 74 -61.55 7.19 -14.31
C ILE A 74 -61.37 6.07 -13.28
N PHE A 75 -60.42 5.16 -13.52
CA PHE A 75 -60.17 4.04 -12.63
C PHE A 75 -59.66 4.49 -11.27
N ASP A 76 -58.66 5.38 -11.25
CA ASP A 76 -58.07 5.94 -10.05
C ASP A 76 -59.11 6.70 -9.22
N GLU A 77 -59.91 7.55 -9.88
CA GLU A 77 -60.95 8.32 -9.21
C GLU A 77 -62.08 7.45 -8.66
N PHE A 78 -62.43 6.37 -9.34
CA PHE A 78 -63.40 5.39 -8.85
C PHE A 78 -62.89 4.65 -7.62
N LEU A 79 -61.62 4.25 -7.59
CA LEU A 79 -61.02 3.62 -6.42
C LEU A 79 -60.93 4.59 -5.24
N GLU A 80 -60.53 5.85 -5.48
CA GLU A 80 -60.45 6.87 -4.44
C GLU A 80 -61.83 7.16 -3.84
N HIS A 81 -62.87 7.29 -4.68
CA HIS A 81 -64.23 7.52 -4.23
C HIS A 81 -64.75 6.38 -3.34
N ASN A 82 -64.64 5.13 -3.79
CA ASN A 82 -65.11 3.98 -3.03
C ASN A 82 -64.32 3.76 -1.73
N SER A 83 -63.01 4.03 -1.74
CA SER A 83 -62.19 3.99 -0.53
C SER A 83 -62.66 5.03 0.51
N ASN A 84 -63.01 6.23 0.05
CA ASN A 84 -63.54 7.29 0.91
C ASN A 84 -64.93 6.96 1.48
N ILE A 85 -65.82 6.33 0.70
CA ILE A 85 -67.13 5.84 1.21
C ILE A 85 -66.91 4.82 2.31
N LEU A 86 -66.12 3.77 2.06
CA LEU A 86 -65.83 2.72 3.05
C LEU A 86 -65.21 3.30 4.34
N ASN A 87 -64.30 4.27 4.21
CA ASN A 87 -63.70 4.94 5.36
C ASN A 87 -64.68 5.82 6.14
N ASN A 88 -65.68 6.40 5.48
CA ASN A 88 -66.70 7.23 6.12
C ASN A 88 -67.84 6.40 6.74
N GLU A 89 -68.24 5.30 6.11
CA GLU A 89 -69.20 4.34 6.68
C GLU A 89 -68.65 3.71 7.96
N ASN A 90 -67.34 3.40 8.00
CA ASN A 90 -66.67 2.94 9.22
C ASN A 90 -66.61 4.00 10.34
N ARG A 91 -66.76 5.30 10.01
CA ARG A 91 -66.83 6.39 11.01
C ARG A 91 -68.26 6.69 11.47
N ASN A 92 -69.28 6.36 10.67
CA ASN A 92 -70.69 6.70 10.92
C ASN A 92 -71.54 5.56 11.53
N LEU A 93 -70.93 4.49 12.04
CA LEU A 93 -71.63 3.50 12.87
C LEU A 93 -71.99 4.01 14.29
N ASN A 94 -71.68 5.26 14.62
CA ASN A 94 -72.19 5.97 15.79
C ASN A 94 -72.94 7.24 15.35
N SER A 95 -74.28 7.17 15.35
CA SER A 95 -75.28 8.26 15.21
C SER A 95 -75.96 8.44 13.84
N LEU A 96 -77.29 8.50 13.92
CA LEU A 96 -78.31 8.77 12.89
C LEU A 96 -78.73 10.26 12.95
N PRO A 97 -79.43 10.77 11.92
CA PRO A 97 -78.89 11.47 10.78
C PRO A 97 -78.95 12.99 10.98
N ASP A 98 -77.93 13.72 10.51
CA ASP A 98 -78.17 15.13 10.21
C ASP A 98 -77.51 15.57 8.91
N ASN A 99 -78.34 16.28 8.14
CA ASN A 99 -78.06 16.80 6.84
C ASN A 99 -76.96 17.87 6.90
N ARG A 100 -76.13 17.87 5.86
CA ARG A 100 -75.13 18.89 5.46
C ARG A 100 -73.74 18.68 6.08
N ILE A 101 -72.81 18.22 5.24
CA ILE A 101 -71.87 19.09 4.51
C ILE A 101 -71.39 18.28 3.31
N TYR A 102 -72.09 18.48 2.19
CA TYR A 102 -71.58 18.13 0.87
C TYR A 102 -70.51 19.17 0.52
N ASN A 103 -69.25 18.79 0.65
CA ASN A 103 -68.14 19.65 0.28
C ASN A 103 -68.12 19.85 -1.24
N SER A 104 -68.17 21.12 -1.61
CA SER A 104 -68.04 21.71 -2.94
C SER A 104 -66.79 21.22 -3.72
N LYS A 105 -66.90 20.06 -4.37
CA LYS A 105 -66.29 19.75 -5.67
C LYS A 105 -67.45 19.25 -6.52
N ARG A 106 -67.62 19.76 -7.75
CA ARG A 106 -68.63 19.26 -8.70
C ARG A 106 -68.72 17.74 -8.61
N GLU A 107 -69.86 17.19 -8.21
CA GLU A 107 -70.04 15.75 -8.14
C GLU A 107 -69.75 15.17 -9.53
N LYS A 108 -68.71 14.34 -9.62
CA LYS A 108 -68.40 13.58 -10.83
C LYS A 108 -69.44 12.49 -10.95
N LEU A 109 -70.57 12.84 -11.56
CA LEU A 109 -71.75 12.00 -11.68
C LEU A 109 -71.39 10.59 -12.14
N LEU A 110 -70.49 10.47 -13.13
CA LEU A 110 -69.95 9.22 -13.63
C LEU A 110 -69.46 8.31 -12.50
N ILE A 111 -68.61 8.83 -11.62
CA ILE A 111 -67.97 8.06 -10.55
C ILE A 111 -68.97 7.68 -9.47
N THR A 112 -69.89 8.57 -9.13
CA THR A 112 -70.84 8.38 -8.03
C THR A 112 -71.94 7.36 -8.30
N VAL A 113 -72.27 7.10 -9.57
CA VAL A 113 -73.43 6.26 -9.95
C VAL A 113 -73.06 5.00 -10.72
N SER A 114 -71.78 4.82 -11.09
CA SER A 114 -71.35 3.64 -11.85
C SER A 114 -71.03 2.46 -10.95
N THR A 115 -71.27 1.24 -11.42
CA THR A 115 -70.77 0.02 -10.77
C THR A 115 -69.32 -0.25 -11.15
N LYS A 116 -68.65 -1.11 -10.37
CA LYS A 116 -67.29 -1.56 -10.67
C LYS A 116 -67.23 -2.17 -12.08
N GLU A 117 -68.16 -3.05 -12.41
CA GLU A 117 -68.21 -3.75 -13.70
C GLU A 117 -68.37 -2.76 -14.86
N GLN A 118 -69.21 -1.73 -14.70
CA GLN A 118 -69.37 -0.67 -15.69
C GLN A 118 -68.04 0.05 -15.95
N ILE A 119 -67.34 0.45 -14.90
CA ILE A 119 -66.01 1.08 -15.06
C ILE A 119 -65.03 0.11 -15.72
N GLN A 120 -65.00 -1.16 -15.30
CA GLN A 120 -64.13 -2.16 -15.90
C GLN A 120 -64.40 -2.37 -17.40
N MET A 121 -65.65 -2.26 -17.87
CA MET A 121 -65.97 -2.36 -19.31
C MET A 121 -65.24 -1.33 -20.17
N LEU A 122 -64.80 -0.20 -19.60
CA LEU A 122 -64.11 0.85 -20.36
C LEU A 122 -62.75 0.40 -20.92
N THR A 123 -62.11 -0.62 -20.37
CA THR A 123 -60.88 -1.20 -20.95
C THR A 123 -61.11 -1.74 -22.36
N SER A 124 -62.31 -2.24 -22.68
CA SER A 124 -62.65 -2.76 -24.01
C SER A 124 -62.59 -1.72 -25.14
N ILE A 125 -62.55 -0.44 -24.76
CA ILE A 125 -62.52 0.72 -25.66
C ILE A 125 -61.09 0.98 -26.16
N LEU A 126 -60.09 0.52 -25.40
CA LEU A 126 -58.66 0.61 -25.71
C LEU A 126 -58.27 -0.45 -26.75
N ASP A 127 -57.05 -0.32 -27.28
CA ASP A 127 -56.53 -1.16 -28.35
C ASP A 127 -55.06 -1.50 -28.10
N TYR A 128 -54.76 -2.79 -27.91
CA TYR A 128 -53.39 -3.24 -27.66
C TYR A 128 -52.41 -2.88 -28.78
N GLU A 129 -52.86 -2.73 -30.03
CA GLU A 129 -51.98 -2.34 -31.14
C GLU A 129 -51.60 -0.85 -31.11
N GLN A 130 -52.33 -0.04 -30.34
CA GLN A 130 -52.09 1.40 -30.19
C GLN A 130 -51.50 1.76 -28.83
N MET A 131 -51.30 0.78 -27.96
CA MET A 131 -50.68 0.95 -26.64
C MET A 131 -49.20 0.57 -26.70
N ASN A 132 -48.37 1.32 -25.97
CA ASN A 132 -46.97 0.93 -25.79
C ASN A 132 -46.80 -0.07 -24.64
N GLN A 133 -45.65 -0.74 -24.56
CA GLN A 133 -45.39 -1.76 -23.54
C GLN A 133 -45.61 -1.26 -22.10
N LYS A 134 -45.23 -0.02 -21.78
CA LYS A 134 -45.40 0.52 -20.42
C LYS A 134 -46.87 0.69 -20.06
N GLU A 135 -47.69 1.14 -21.01
CA GLU A 135 -49.12 1.30 -20.80
C GLU A 135 -49.81 -0.05 -20.62
N ILE A 136 -49.42 -1.06 -21.40
CA ILE A 136 -49.92 -2.42 -21.25
C ILE A 136 -49.58 -2.96 -19.86
N GLU A 137 -48.33 -2.78 -19.42
CA GLU A 137 -47.91 -3.17 -18.07
C GLU A 137 -48.65 -2.42 -16.96
N GLU A 138 -48.83 -1.10 -17.11
CA GLU A 138 -49.54 -0.24 -16.17
C GLU A 138 -51.01 -0.66 -16.04
N MET A 139 -51.65 -0.94 -17.17
CA MET A 139 -53.03 -1.42 -17.22
C MET A 139 -53.19 -2.78 -16.54
N ILE A 140 -52.36 -3.76 -16.90
CA ILE A 140 -52.47 -5.13 -16.35
C ILE A 140 -52.24 -5.13 -14.83
N LYS A 141 -51.38 -4.24 -14.33
CA LYS A 141 -51.11 -4.09 -12.88
C LYS A 141 -52.22 -3.35 -12.13
N HIS A 142 -53.13 -2.66 -12.83
CA HIS A 142 -54.13 -1.82 -12.19
C HIS A 142 -55.22 -2.66 -11.48
N PRO A 143 -55.66 -2.34 -10.24
CA PRO A 143 -56.62 -3.15 -9.48
C PRO A 143 -58.01 -3.34 -10.12
N LEU A 144 -58.40 -2.42 -11.00
CA LEU A 144 -59.63 -2.51 -11.78
C LEU A 144 -59.46 -3.27 -13.10
N PHE A 145 -58.27 -3.69 -13.49
CA PHE A 145 -58.11 -4.54 -14.66
C PHE A 145 -58.88 -5.85 -14.50
N CYS A 146 -59.52 -6.29 -15.58
CA CYS A 146 -60.37 -7.48 -15.59
C CYS A 146 -60.17 -8.25 -16.89
N ASP A 147 -59.89 -9.55 -16.78
CA ASP A 147 -59.68 -10.42 -17.95
C ASP A 147 -60.92 -10.57 -18.83
N SER A 148 -62.10 -10.26 -18.30
CA SER A 148 -63.36 -10.29 -19.07
C SER A 148 -63.54 -9.08 -19.99
N TYR A 149 -62.81 -7.99 -19.73
CA TYR A 149 -62.87 -6.75 -20.51
C TYR A 149 -61.44 -6.40 -20.93
N GLN A 150 -60.96 -7.04 -22.00
CA GLN A 150 -59.63 -6.75 -22.53
C GLN A 150 -59.72 -5.72 -23.67
N PRO A 151 -58.67 -4.91 -23.88
CA PRO A 151 -58.54 -4.10 -25.08
C PRO A 151 -58.73 -4.89 -26.37
N ALA A 152 -59.08 -4.17 -27.44
CA ALA A 152 -59.17 -4.71 -28.78
C ALA A 152 -57.84 -5.33 -29.24
N HIS A 153 -57.93 -6.20 -30.25
CA HIS A 153 -56.78 -6.89 -30.85
C HIS A 153 -55.94 -7.77 -29.91
N THR A 154 -56.51 -8.18 -28.77
CA THR A 154 -55.94 -9.16 -27.83
C THR A 154 -55.34 -10.40 -28.53
N ARG A 155 -56.05 -10.97 -29.50
CA ARG A 155 -55.56 -12.18 -30.22
C ARG A 155 -54.26 -11.90 -30.99
N ASN A 156 -54.16 -10.76 -31.65
CA ASN A 156 -52.97 -10.37 -32.39
C ASN A 156 -51.80 -10.13 -31.45
N PHE A 157 -52.06 -9.43 -30.33
CA PHE A 157 -51.07 -9.21 -29.27
C PHE A 157 -50.50 -10.53 -28.73
N ILE A 158 -51.37 -11.49 -28.37
CA ILE A 158 -50.94 -12.82 -27.90
C ILE A 158 -50.13 -13.56 -28.98
N GLN A 159 -50.54 -13.49 -30.25
CA GLN A 159 -49.80 -14.12 -31.35
C GLN A 159 -48.41 -13.52 -31.53
N GLN A 160 -48.27 -12.19 -31.44
CA GLN A 160 -46.99 -11.49 -31.49
C GLN A 160 -46.08 -11.89 -30.33
N MET A 161 -46.63 -11.98 -29.11
CA MET A 161 -45.88 -12.46 -27.94
C MET A 161 -45.36 -13.89 -28.14
N LEU A 162 -46.20 -14.79 -28.64
CA LEU A 162 -45.81 -16.18 -28.90
C LEU A 162 -44.76 -16.29 -30.01
N SER A 163 -44.84 -15.48 -31.07
CA SER A 163 -43.78 -15.46 -32.10
C SER A 163 -42.46 -14.95 -31.55
N HIS A 164 -42.49 -13.89 -30.74
CA HIS A 164 -41.30 -13.33 -30.13
C HIS A 164 -40.64 -14.32 -29.16
N GLN A 165 -41.43 -15.04 -28.36
CA GLN A 165 -40.91 -16.09 -27.48
C GLN A 165 -40.16 -17.18 -28.27
N LYS A 166 -40.72 -17.64 -29.40
CA LYS A 166 -40.05 -18.65 -30.25
C LYS A 166 -38.72 -18.15 -30.83
N GLU A 167 -38.64 -16.88 -31.21
CA GLU A 167 -37.39 -16.27 -31.69
C GLU A 167 -36.33 -16.17 -30.59
N LEU A 168 -36.75 -15.82 -29.37
CA LEU A 168 -35.87 -15.80 -28.20
C LEU A 168 -35.33 -17.20 -27.89
N GLU A 169 -36.18 -18.22 -27.90
CA GLU A 169 -35.77 -19.62 -27.70
C GLU A 169 -34.73 -20.07 -28.74
N LYS A 170 -34.92 -19.71 -30.02
CA LYS A 170 -33.95 -20.00 -31.08
C LYS A 170 -32.61 -19.30 -30.87
N THR A 171 -32.65 -18.05 -30.43
CA THR A 171 -31.44 -17.26 -30.14
C THR A 171 -30.65 -17.89 -28.99
N ILE A 172 -31.35 -18.27 -27.91
CA ILE A 172 -30.75 -18.93 -26.76
C ILE A 172 -30.06 -20.22 -27.17
N GLU A 173 -30.70 -21.04 -28.01
CA GLU A 173 -30.12 -22.30 -28.45
C GLU A 173 -28.88 -22.09 -29.32
N SER A 174 -28.91 -21.12 -30.23
CA SER A 174 -27.72 -20.74 -31.01
C SER A 174 -26.56 -20.28 -30.13
N SER A 175 -26.83 -19.48 -29.09
CA SER A 175 -25.80 -19.02 -28.17
C SER A 175 -25.20 -20.15 -27.33
N LYS A 176 -26.00 -21.15 -26.92
CA LYS A 176 -25.49 -22.34 -26.22
C LYS A 176 -24.50 -23.11 -27.08
N THR A 177 -24.82 -23.33 -28.36
CA THR A 177 -23.92 -24.03 -29.29
C THR A 177 -22.58 -23.30 -29.42
N GLN A 178 -22.61 -21.96 -29.60
CA GLN A 178 -21.38 -21.16 -29.68
C GLN A 178 -20.53 -21.25 -28.40
N ILE A 179 -21.16 -21.28 -27.23
CA ILE A 179 -20.45 -21.45 -25.96
C ILE A 179 -19.74 -22.81 -25.90
N GLU A 180 -20.38 -23.87 -26.39
CA GLU A 180 -19.79 -25.21 -26.37
C GLU A 180 -18.60 -25.31 -27.35
N ASP A 181 -18.72 -24.71 -28.53
CA ASP A 181 -17.61 -24.61 -29.49
C ASP A 181 -16.40 -23.88 -28.87
N PHE A 182 -16.65 -22.77 -28.15
CA PHE A 182 -15.58 -22.04 -27.47
C PHE A 182 -14.93 -22.86 -26.35
N LYS A 183 -15.70 -23.66 -25.59
CA LYS A 183 -15.12 -24.55 -24.57
C LYS A 183 -14.19 -25.58 -25.19
N GLN A 184 -14.57 -26.14 -26.34
CA GLN A 184 -13.72 -27.10 -27.04
C GLN A 184 -12.40 -26.48 -27.49
N ILE A 185 -12.45 -25.29 -28.11
CA ILE A 185 -11.24 -24.56 -28.54
C ILE A 185 -10.31 -24.29 -27.36
N ILE A 186 -10.86 -23.84 -26.22
CA ILE A 186 -10.07 -23.57 -25.01
C ILE A 186 -9.42 -24.87 -24.49
N ALA A 187 -10.16 -25.98 -24.46
CA ALA A 187 -9.63 -27.26 -24.02
C ALA A 187 -8.44 -27.75 -24.87
N GLU A 188 -8.54 -27.59 -26.20
CA GLU A 188 -7.48 -27.94 -27.15
C GLU A 188 -6.22 -27.06 -26.94
N GLN A 189 -6.40 -25.76 -26.73
CA GLN A 189 -5.29 -24.84 -26.43
C GLN A 189 -4.61 -25.18 -25.09
N CYS A 190 -5.40 -25.46 -24.04
CA CYS A 190 -4.86 -25.86 -22.73
C CYS A 190 -4.04 -27.15 -22.83
N SER A 191 -4.48 -28.12 -23.62
CA SER A 191 -3.72 -29.36 -23.88
C SER A 191 -2.37 -29.05 -24.53
N THR A 192 -2.37 -28.17 -25.54
CA THR A 192 -1.16 -27.74 -26.25
C THR A 192 -0.16 -27.04 -25.33
N TYR A 193 -0.64 -26.11 -24.48
CA TYR A 193 0.21 -25.42 -23.51
C TYR A 193 0.80 -26.36 -22.47
N LYS A 194 0.06 -27.39 -22.06
CA LYS A 194 0.56 -28.39 -21.10
C LYS A 194 1.75 -29.17 -21.67
N VAL A 195 1.74 -29.50 -22.96
CA VAL A 195 2.87 -30.16 -23.63
C VAL A 195 4.09 -29.23 -23.66
N HIS A 196 3.93 -27.98 -24.10
CA HIS A 196 5.03 -27.00 -24.14
C HIS A 196 5.63 -26.75 -22.75
N PHE A 197 4.79 -26.70 -21.72
CA PHE A 197 5.25 -26.53 -20.34
C PHE A 197 6.14 -27.71 -19.90
N HIS A 198 5.75 -28.94 -20.22
CA HIS A 198 6.56 -30.12 -19.91
C HIS A 198 7.92 -30.11 -20.64
N GLU A 199 7.95 -29.72 -21.91
CA GLU A 199 9.20 -29.57 -22.67
C GLU A 199 10.12 -28.51 -22.04
N LEU A 200 9.55 -27.41 -21.56
CA LEU A 200 10.30 -26.33 -20.92
C LEU A 200 10.90 -26.78 -19.57
N GLU A 201 10.16 -27.57 -18.79
CA GLU A 201 10.68 -28.18 -17.55
C GLU A 201 11.82 -29.17 -17.82
N GLU A 202 11.75 -29.96 -18.89
CA GLU A 202 12.82 -30.88 -19.27
C GLU A 202 14.09 -30.12 -19.69
N ASN A 203 13.92 -29.06 -20.48
CA ASN A 203 15.04 -28.21 -20.90
C ASN A 203 15.69 -27.48 -19.71
N ASN A 204 14.90 -27.03 -18.74
CA ASN A 204 15.43 -26.41 -17.54
C ASN A 204 16.26 -27.39 -16.69
N ARG A 205 15.82 -28.66 -16.57
CA ARG A 205 16.60 -29.72 -15.91
C ARG A 205 17.94 -29.94 -16.61
N LYS A 206 17.95 -30.05 -17.95
CA LYS A 206 19.19 -30.17 -18.74
C LYS A 206 20.15 -29.00 -18.51
N LEU A 207 19.64 -27.77 -18.44
CA LEU A 207 20.45 -26.58 -18.16
C LEU A 207 21.05 -26.59 -16.76
N GLN A 208 20.31 -27.07 -15.75
CA GLN A 208 20.83 -27.20 -14.38
C GLN A 208 21.97 -28.21 -14.30
N ASP A 209 21.82 -29.37 -14.94
CA ASP A 209 22.86 -30.40 -15.00
C ASP A 209 24.13 -29.89 -15.69
N LEU A 210 23.96 -29.18 -16.81
CA LEU A 210 25.07 -28.57 -17.54
C LEU A 210 25.80 -27.52 -16.69
N ASN A 211 25.05 -26.66 -15.99
CA ASN A 211 25.64 -25.62 -15.15
C ASN A 211 26.43 -26.22 -13.97
N LYS A 212 25.91 -27.30 -13.37
CA LYS A 212 26.63 -28.05 -12.33
C LYS A 212 27.94 -28.64 -12.86
N SER A 213 27.89 -29.28 -14.03
CA SER A 213 29.09 -29.83 -14.66
C SER A 213 30.14 -28.75 -14.97
N LEU A 214 29.71 -27.55 -15.40
CA LEU A 214 30.61 -26.42 -15.64
C LEU A 214 31.24 -25.91 -14.35
N GLN A 215 30.48 -25.80 -13.26
CA GLN A 215 31.00 -25.39 -11.95
C GLN A 215 32.04 -26.39 -11.43
N ASP A 216 31.75 -27.69 -11.54
CA ASP A 216 32.67 -28.74 -11.12
C ASP A 216 33.99 -28.65 -11.91
N GLN A 217 33.92 -28.49 -13.25
CA GLN A 217 35.10 -28.31 -14.09
C GLN A 217 35.91 -27.06 -13.70
N LEU A 218 35.24 -25.93 -13.45
CA LEU A 218 35.90 -24.68 -13.07
C LEU A 218 36.64 -24.85 -11.73
N SER A 219 36.01 -25.52 -10.76
CA SER A 219 36.59 -25.74 -9.43
C SER A 219 37.86 -26.59 -9.48
N ILE A 220 37.85 -27.64 -10.32
CA ILE A 220 39.00 -28.51 -10.53
C ILE A 220 40.14 -27.72 -11.17
N GLN A 221 39.84 -26.89 -12.17
CA GLN A 221 40.84 -26.09 -12.86
C GLN A 221 41.47 -25.02 -11.97
N LEU A 222 40.67 -24.31 -11.19
CA LEU A 222 41.14 -23.33 -10.18
C LEU A 222 42.02 -24.00 -9.13
N SER A 223 41.62 -25.15 -8.61
CA SER A 223 42.40 -25.90 -7.62
C SER A 223 43.76 -26.32 -8.18
N LYS A 224 43.80 -26.80 -9.43
CA LYS A 224 45.04 -27.18 -10.11
C LYS A 224 45.97 -25.99 -10.32
N GLN A 225 45.43 -24.83 -10.73
CA GLN A 225 46.22 -23.61 -10.86
C GLN A 225 46.76 -23.11 -9.52
N PHE A 226 45.96 -23.18 -8.46
CA PHE A 226 46.37 -22.78 -7.12
C PHE A 226 47.55 -23.62 -6.61
N LEU A 227 47.47 -24.95 -6.77
CA LEU A 227 48.57 -25.85 -6.40
C LEU A 227 49.86 -25.54 -7.17
N ASP A 228 49.76 -25.27 -8.47
CA ASP A 228 50.92 -24.94 -9.31
C ASP A 228 51.58 -23.62 -8.86
N HIS A 229 50.78 -22.59 -8.54
CA HIS A 229 51.29 -21.31 -8.02
C HIS A 229 51.94 -21.47 -6.64
N GLN A 230 51.32 -22.26 -5.75
CA GLN A 230 51.87 -22.55 -4.43
C GLN A 230 53.24 -23.25 -4.54
N GLY A 231 53.35 -24.22 -5.46
CA GLY A 231 54.63 -24.89 -5.74
C GLY A 231 55.71 -23.93 -6.26
N LYS A 232 55.35 -22.98 -7.12
CA LYS A 232 56.28 -21.93 -7.61
C LYS A 232 56.70 -20.98 -6.49
N MET A 233 55.78 -20.55 -5.64
CA MET A 233 56.07 -19.68 -4.49
C MET A 233 57.05 -20.35 -3.51
N ASN A 234 56.81 -21.61 -3.16
CA ASN A 234 57.71 -22.36 -2.27
C ASN A 234 59.13 -22.47 -2.85
N LYS A 235 59.25 -22.67 -4.18
CA LYS A 235 60.57 -22.65 -4.85
C LYS A 235 61.27 -21.30 -4.73
N ILE A 236 60.53 -20.20 -4.94
CA ILE A 236 61.09 -18.84 -4.82
C ILE A 236 61.55 -18.59 -3.38
N GLU A 237 60.73 -18.95 -2.40
CA GLU A 237 61.02 -18.80 -0.97
C GLU A 237 62.30 -19.56 -0.58
N ASN A 238 62.40 -20.84 -0.95
CA ASN A 238 63.61 -21.63 -0.69
C ASN A 238 64.86 -21.02 -1.34
N THR A 239 64.74 -20.53 -2.58
CA THR A 239 65.86 -19.89 -3.28
C THR A 239 66.30 -18.59 -2.61
N LEU A 240 65.36 -17.83 -2.05
CA LEU A 240 65.65 -16.61 -1.29
C LEU A 240 66.34 -16.93 0.04
N LEU A 241 65.84 -17.93 0.77
CA LEU A 241 66.45 -18.41 2.02
C LEU A 241 67.91 -18.83 1.80
N GLU A 242 68.19 -19.66 0.80
CA GLU A 242 69.57 -20.07 0.47
C GLU A 242 70.47 -18.88 0.17
N LYS A 243 69.99 -17.89 -0.60
CA LYS A 243 70.76 -16.67 -0.91
C LYS A 243 71.03 -15.81 0.32
N ILE A 244 70.08 -15.74 1.25
CA ILE A 244 70.22 -15.01 2.51
C ILE A 244 71.25 -15.70 3.41
N GLU A 245 71.15 -17.02 3.57
CA GLU A 245 72.06 -17.82 4.38
C GLU A 245 73.51 -17.76 3.88
N GLN A 246 73.73 -17.71 2.56
CA GLN A 246 75.08 -17.57 2.01
C GLN A 246 75.70 -16.18 2.17
N LYS A 247 74.90 -15.10 2.11
CA LYS A 247 75.43 -13.72 2.07
C LYS A 247 75.58 -13.06 3.43
N ILE A 248 74.72 -13.38 4.39
CA ILE A 248 74.74 -12.76 5.73
C ILE A 248 76.08 -13.00 6.47
N PRO A 249 76.62 -14.23 6.54
CA PRO A 249 77.87 -14.49 7.27
C PRO A 249 79.05 -13.69 6.71
N VAL A 250 79.19 -13.67 5.37
CA VAL A 250 80.25 -12.95 4.66
C VAL A 250 80.17 -11.43 4.90
N HIS A 251 78.96 -10.89 4.99
CA HIS A 251 78.77 -9.46 5.21
C HIS A 251 79.04 -9.06 6.67
N ILE A 252 78.59 -9.87 7.63
CA ILE A 252 78.87 -9.68 9.06
C ILE A 252 80.38 -9.72 9.31
N GLU A 253 81.09 -10.71 8.75
CA GLU A 253 82.53 -10.86 8.91
C GLU A 253 83.31 -9.66 8.33
N ARG A 254 82.91 -9.15 7.15
CA ARG A 254 83.50 -7.93 6.57
C ARG A 254 83.31 -6.69 7.44
N ILE A 255 82.10 -6.48 7.98
CA ILE A 255 81.79 -5.32 8.81
C ILE A 255 82.56 -5.39 10.14
N TYR A 256 82.57 -6.57 10.77
CA TYR A 256 83.24 -6.79 12.05
C TYR A 256 84.75 -6.54 11.91
N ASN A 257 85.39 -7.11 10.89
CA ASN A 257 86.83 -6.94 10.65
C ASN A 257 87.22 -5.49 10.33
N LYS A 258 86.42 -4.78 9.51
CA LYS A 258 86.70 -3.38 9.15
C LYS A 258 86.66 -2.44 10.37
N LYS A 259 85.66 -2.63 11.25
CA LYS A 259 85.47 -1.81 12.45
C LYS A 259 86.58 -2.01 13.50
N TYR A 260 87.00 -3.26 13.73
CA TYR A 260 88.10 -3.57 14.66
C TYR A 260 89.45 -3.03 14.17
N GLN A 261 89.76 -3.18 12.87
CA GLN A 261 91.01 -2.66 12.32
C GLN A 261 91.12 -1.13 12.42
N THR A 262 90.00 -0.41 12.23
CA THR A 262 89.99 1.05 12.40
C THR A 262 90.21 1.46 13.86
N ARG A 263 89.61 0.72 14.81
CA ARG A 263 89.77 0.99 16.25
C ARG A 263 91.19 0.74 16.74
N ILE A 264 91.84 -0.32 16.26
CA ILE A 264 93.25 -0.64 16.59
C ILE A 264 94.18 0.48 16.13
N LYS A 265 94.04 0.97 14.89
CA LYS A 265 94.85 2.10 14.38
C LYS A 265 94.65 3.39 15.18
N GLN A 266 93.42 3.68 15.61
CA GLN A 266 93.12 4.86 16.44
C GLN A 266 93.77 4.78 17.82
N LEU A 267 93.86 3.59 18.42
CA LEU A 267 94.48 3.39 19.73
C LEU A 267 96.01 3.50 19.65
N GLN A 268 96.64 2.91 18.63
CA GLN A 268 98.08 3.02 18.41
C GLN A 268 98.55 4.46 18.20
N ASN A 269 97.77 5.26 17.48
CA ASN A 269 98.08 6.68 17.29
C ASN A 269 97.93 7.50 18.57
N LYS A 270 97.03 7.12 19.47
CA LYS A 270 96.86 7.79 20.78
C LYS A 270 97.99 7.48 21.75
N ASP A 271 98.50 6.24 21.75
CA ASP A 271 99.65 5.87 22.59
C ASP A 271 100.91 6.65 22.19
N LEU A 272 101.14 6.83 20.88
CA LEU A 272 102.27 7.63 20.39
C LEU A 272 102.18 9.11 20.81
N ASP A 273 100.97 9.68 20.84
CA ASP A 273 100.73 11.06 21.26
C ASP A 273 100.90 11.23 22.80
N LEU A 274 100.46 10.23 23.58
CA LEU A 274 100.68 10.19 25.03
C LEU A 274 102.17 10.06 25.39
N GLU A 275 102.93 9.21 24.70
CA GLU A 275 104.38 9.08 24.93
C GLU A 275 105.14 10.40 24.66
N ASN A 276 104.70 11.18 23.67
CA ASN A 276 105.27 12.48 23.36
C ASN A 276 104.90 13.54 24.42
N GLN A 277 103.68 13.52 24.95
CA GLN A 277 103.24 14.41 26.04
C GLN A 277 103.97 14.12 27.37
N ILE A 278 104.21 12.85 27.69
CA ILE A 278 104.95 12.44 28.90
C ILE A 278 106.41 12.91 28.82
N LYS A 279 107.06 12.84 27.64
CA LYS A 279 108.42 13.36 27.45
C LYS A 279 108.52 14.88 27.64
N GLN A 280 107.48 15.65 27.30
CA GLN A 280 107.43 17.10 27.55
C GLN A 280 107.20 17.43 29.04
N GLN A 281 106.37 16.67 29.76
CA GLN A 281 106.10 16.94 31.18
C GLN A 281 107.29 16.64 32.11
N ILE A 282 108.14 15.67 31.77
CA ILE A 282 109.36 15.36 32.54
C ILE A 282 110.38 16.53 32.50
N SER A 283 110.36 17.36 31.45
CA SER A 283 111.20 18.57 31.34
C SER A 283 110.78 19.72 32.28
N CYS A 284 109.54 19.74 32.76
CA CYS A 284 108.98 20.85 33.54
C CYS A 284 108.85 20.54 35.05
N THR A 285 109.18 19.32 35.48
CA THR A 285 108.94 18.85 36.85
C THR A 285 110.11 19.12 37.82
N THR A 286 111.22 19.71 37.35
CA THR A 286 112.35 20.12 38.21
C THR A 286 112.13 21.45 38.96
N ASP A 287 111.11 22.24 38.64
CA ASP A 287 110.85 23.56 39.25
C ASP A 287 109.66 23.62 40.24
N PHE A 288 108.91 22.53 40.44
CA PHE A 288 107.67 22.53 41.24
C PHE A 288 107.77 21.94 42.67
N ASN A 289 108.88 21.30 43.02
CA ASN A 289 109.06 20.64 44.33
C ASN A 289 109.29 21.59 45.52
N THR A 290 109.32 22.91 45.32
CA THR A 290 109.47 23.91 46.39
C THR A 290 108.16 24.52 46.90
N LYS A 291 106.99 24.16 46.34
CA LYS A 291 105.68 24.75 46.72
C LYS A 291 104.68 23.79 47.38
N ILE A 292 104.97 22.49 47.48
CA ILE A 292 104.02 21.47 47.99
C ILE A 292 104.01 21.33 49.52
N THR A 293 104.95 21.91 50.26
CA THR A 293 105.00 21.81 51.73
C THR A 293 104.00 22.68 52.49
N ASN A 294 103.27 23.59 51.83
CA ASN A 294 102.38 24.56 52.50
C ASN A 294 100.87 24.27 52.35
N ILE A 295 100.45 23.25 51.59
CA ILE A 295 99.03 22.95 51.32
C ILE A 295 98.48 21.82 52.22
N ASP A 296 99.35 20.99 52.80
CA ASP A 296 98.99 19.79 53.58
C ASP A 296 98.42 20.09 55.00
N GLN A 297 98.38 21.37 55.41
CA GLN A 297 97.91 21.78 56.74
C GLN A 297 96.44 22.26 56.78
N GLU A 298 95.85 22.63 55.65
CA GLU A 298 94.46 23.14 55.57
C GLU A 298 93.42 22.01 55.44
N GLN A 299 93.81 20.86 54.87
CA GLN A 299 92.87 19.79 54.51
C GLN A 299 92.31 19.01 55.71
N LYS A 300 93.02 18.99 56.85
CA LYS A 300 92.59 18.27 58.07
C LYS A 300 91.41 18.92 58.83
N LYS A 301 90.98 20.13 58.47
CA LYS A 301 89.88 20.85 59.17
C LYS A 301 88.50 20.63 58.55
N GLN A 302 88.39 20.23 57.28
CA GLN A 302 87.10 20.13 56.58
C GLN A 302 86.38 18.77 56.75
N ASP A 303 87.10 17.70 57.09
CA ASP A 303 86.53 16.35 57.19
C ASP A 303 85.59 16.13 58.39
N LYS A 304 85.60 17.03 59.38
CA LYS A 304 84.77 16.92 60.60
C LYS A 304 83.34 17.45 60.44
N PHE A 305 83.03 18.17 59.36
CA PHE A 305 81.73 18.82 59.12
C PHE A 305 80.76 17.97 58.28
N ILE A 306 81.28 17.04 57.47
CA ILE A 306 80.51 16.24 56.51
C ILE A 306 79.70 15.11 57.20
N GLN A 307 80.09 14.66 58.39
CA GLN A 307 79.36 13.60 59.13
C GLN A 307 78.01 14.03 59.73
N GLN A 308 77.70 15.33 59.81
CA GLN A 308 76.44 15.82 60.40
C GLN A 308 75.26 15.92 59.41
N LEU A 309 75.53 15.95 58.10
CA LEU A 309 74.51 16.19 57.05
C LEU A 309 73.73 14.95 56.61
N GLN A 310 74.18 13.74 56.95
CA GLN A 310 73.59 12.48 56.47
C GLN A 310 72.33 12.02 57.24
N THR A 311 71.95 12.71 58.32
CA THR A 311 70.83 12.33 59.21
C THR A 311 69.45 12.87 58.78
N GLN A 312 69.35 13.66 57.69
CA GLN A 312 68.11 14.38 57.32
C GLN A 312 67.33 13.79 56.12
N LEU A 313 67.70 12.61 55.62
CA LEU A 313 67.18 12.06 54.35
C LEU A 313 65.84 11.29 54.40
N SER A 314 65.05 11.35 55.48
CA SER A 314 63.88 10.43 55.67
C SER A 314 62.49 11.09 55.72
N LYS A 315 62.25 12.17 54.96
CA LYS A 315 60.89 12.72 54.78
C LYS A 315 60.59 13.10 53.33
N SER A 316 59.52 12.48 52.81
CA SER A 316 58.62 13.00 51.77
C SER A 316 58.62 12.32 50.39
N ASN A 317 58.40 10.99 50.38
CA ASN A 317 57.78 10.26 49.26
C ASN A 317 56.31 10.67 49.06
N LYS A 318 56.06 11.82 48.40
CA LYS A 318 54.70 12.30 48.06
C LYS A 318 54.42 12.44 46.56
N ASN A 319 55.39 12.16 45.69
CA ASN A 319 55.29 12.50 44.25
C ASN A 319 55.09 11.32 43.29
N GLN A 320 54.77 10.11 43.76
CA GLN A 320 54.52 8.95 42.87
C GLN A 320 53.04 8.70 42.56
N ILE A 321 52.09 9.24 43.33
CA ILE A 321 50.65 8.87 43.20
C ILE A 321 49.92 9.68 42.11
N ILE A 322 50.42 10.85 41.70
CA ILE A 322 49.70 11.74 40.77
C ILE A 322 49.87 11.32 39.28
N LYS A 323 50.90 10.54 38.93
CA LYS A 323 51.15 10.12 37.53
C LYS A 323 50.30 8.95 37.04
N ILE A 324 49.63 8.22 37.92
CA ILE A 324 48.90 7.00 37.57
C ILE A 324 47.45 7.30 37.13
N ASN A 325 46.82 8.35 37.68
CA ASN A 325 45.39 8.64 37.43
C ASN A 325 45.10 9.34 36.09
N SER A 326 46.10 9.92 35.41
CA SER A 326 45.92 10.55 34.09
C SER A 326 46.06 9.59 32.91
N ALA A 327 46.43 8.33 33.15
CA ALA A 327 46.67 7.32 32.10
C ALA A 327 45.51 6.32 31.92
N LEU A 328 44.49 6.33 32.80
CA LEU A 328 43.35 5.39 32.75
C LEU A 328 42.11 5.93 32.03
N GLN A 329 42.11 7.18 31.57
CA GLN A 329 40.97 7.80 30.85
C GLN A 329 41.04 7.69 29.31
N SER A 330 42.04 7.02 28.74
CA SER A 330 42.24 6.89 27.29
C SER A 330 42.16 5.45 26.74
N LEU A 331 41.52 4.54 27.48
CA LEU A 331 41.23 3.16 27.05
C LEU A 331 39.72 2.91 27.06
N ASN A 332 38.98 3.49 26.11
CA ASN A 332 37.65 3.00 25.74
C ASN A 332 37.29 3.41 24.29
N TYR A 333 37.96 2.80 23.32
CA TYR A 333 37.58 2.86 21.91
C TYR A 333 37.30 1.44 21.43
N GLY A 334 36.03 1.11 21.19
CA GLY A 334 35.68 -0.15 20.54
C GLY A 334 34.24 -0.70 20.66
N THR A 335 33.24 0.01 21.18
CA THR A 335 31.96 -0.65 21.55
C THR A 335 30.74 -0.41 20.65
N TYR A 336 30.70 0.67 19.84
CA TYR A 336 29.59 0.94 18.90
C TYR A 336 29.94 2.04 17.90
N PHE A 337 29.18 2.16 16.81
CA PHE A 337 29.16 3.36 15.97
C PHE A 337 27.77 4.00 15.97
N GLU A 338 27.73 5.34 15.91
CA GLU A 338 26.52 6.15 16.07
C GLU A 338 26.20 6.91 14.78
N ILE A 339 24.94 6.84 14.36
CA ILE A 339 24.40 7.50 13.18
C ILE A 339 23.33 8.48 13.62
N SER A 340 23.71 9.73 13.82
CA SER A 340 22.78 10.79 14.20
C SER A 340 21.99 11.29 12.98
N TYR A 341 20.70 11.54 13.17
CA TYR A 341 19.84 12.12 12.14
C TYR A 341 20.08 13.63 11.96
N SER A 342 20.16 14.08 10.71
CA SER A 342 20.09 15.48 10.29
C SER A 342 19.39 15.60 8.93
N ASN A 343 18.90 16.79 8.59
CA ASN A 343 18.27 17.02 7.29
C ASN A 343 19.21 16.76 6.09
N LYS A 344 20.54 16.85 6.28
CA LYS A 344 21.55 16.60 5.23
C LYS A 344 21.82 15.12 4.97
N ASN A 345 21.53 14.24 5.93
CA ASN A 345 21.77 12.79 5.86
C ASN A 345 20.49 11.98 6.11
N LYS A 346 19.33 12.55 5.78
CA LYS A 346 18.01 11.98 6.03
C LYS A 346 17.80 10.57 5.44
N ASP A 347 18.57 10.18 4.43
CA ASP A 347 18.49 8.89 3.73
C ASP A 347 19.68 7.95 4.02
N LYS A 348 20.53 8.32 4.99
CA LYS A 348 21.79 7.63 5.33
C LYS A 348 21.79 7.12 6.77
N GLY A 349 20.85 6.23 7.11
CA GLY A 349 20.77 5.60 8.42
C GLY A 349 21.67 4.36 8.55
N ILE A 350 21.40 3.55 9.57
CA ILE A 350 22.13 2.31 9.90
C ILE A 350 22.15 1.35 8.71
N ILE A 351 21.00 1.11 8.06
CA ILE A 351 20.91 0.18 6.93
C ILE A 351 21.76 0.71 5.76
N TYR A 352 21.70 2.02 5.49
CA TYR A 352 22.54 2.64 4.47
C TYR A 352 24.04 2.46 4.76
N VAL A 353 24.48 2.73 5.99
CA VAL A 353 25.89 2.62 6.40
C VAL A 353 26.37 1.18 6.28
N LEU A 354 25.63 0.20 6.80
CA LEU A 354 25.97 -1.21 6.67
C LEU A 354 26.10 -1.61 5.19
N ARG A 355 25.20 -1.15 4.33
CA ARG A 355 25.28 -1.42 2.89
C ARG A 355 26.54 -0.82 2.26
N SER A 356 26.99 0.36 2.71
CA SER A 356 28.23 0.97 2.22
C SER A 356 29.48 0.20 2.64
N ILE A 357 29.43 -0.52 3.75
CA ILE A 357 30.52 -1.36 4.27
C ILE A 357 30.56 -2.70 3.51
N TYR A 358 29.43 -3.43 3.48
CA TYR A 358 29.40 -4.81 2.98
C TYR A 358 29.11 -4.94 1.48
N SER A 359 28.77 -3.84 0.79
CA SER A 359 28.57 -3.79 -0.67
C SER A 359 27.67 -4.91 -1.23
N GLY A 360 26.36 -4.82 -1.00
CA GLY A 360 25.39 -5.77 -1.55
C GLY A 360 24.02 -5.68 -0.87
N ASN A 361 23.17 -6.67 -1.11
CA ASN A 361 21.91 -6.81 -0.39
C ASN A 361 22.19 -7.43 0.99
N LEU A 362 21.99 -6.67 2.07
CA LEU A 362 22.33 -7.09 3.44
C LEU A 362 21.60 -8.37 3.89
N HIS A 363 20.41 -8.62 3.35
CA HIS A 363 19.64 -9.84 3.60
C HIS A 363 20.30 -11.05 2.95
N LYS A 364 20.70 -10.93 1.69
CA LYS A 364 21.38 -12.02 0.96
C LYS A 364 22.78 -12.31 1.49
N LEU A 365 23.44 -11.31 2.08
CA LEU A 365 24.75 -11.44 2.72
C LEU A 365 24.67 -12.00 4.15
N GLY A 366 23.46 -12.19 4.71
CA GLY A 366 23.28 -12.69 6.06
C GLY A 366 23.55 -11.68 7.18
N ILE A 367 23.88 -10.43 6.85
CA ILE A 367 24.17 -9.34 7.82
C ILE A 367 22.89 -8.83 8.49
N LEU A 368 21.77 -8.79 7.76
CA LEU A 368 20.47 -8.31 8.24
C LEU A 368 19.37 -9.22 7.70
N SER A 369 18.75 -10.06 8.53
CA SER A 369 17.60 -10.84 8.07
C SER A 369 16.33 -10.00 8.15
N ILE A 370 15.47 -10.12 7.14
CA ILE A 370 14.22 -9.36 7.02
C ILE A 370 13.12 -10.39 6.78
N SER A 371 12.08 -10.33 7.60
CA SER A 371 10.95 -11.26 7.55
C SER A 371 9.64 -10.51 7.74
N GLY A 372 8.56 -11.03 7.19
CA GLY A 372 7.23 -10.43 7.30
C GLY A 372 6.17 -11.42 6.86
N ASN A 373 4.97 -10.94 6.60
CA ASN A 373 3.87 -11.71 6.03
C ASN A 373 3.56 -11.25 4.58
N PRO A 374 4.48 -11.46 3.60
CA PRO A 374 4.31 -10.96 2.23
C PRO A 374 3.10 -11.59 1.50
N GLU A 375 2.48 -10.81 0.62
CA GLU A 375 1.51 -11.29 -0.38
C GLU A 375 2.26 -11.79 -1.64
N TYR A 376 1.87 -12.94 -2.19
CA TYR A 376 2.52 -13.58 -3.35
C TYR A 376 4.06 -13.78 -3.21
N SER A 377 4.79 -13.65 -4.33
CA SER A 377 6.25 -13.73 -4.46
C SER A 377 6.99 -12.45 -4.04
N ASN A 378 6.37 -11.58 -3.23
CA ASN A 378 7.03 -10.37 -2.72
C ASN A 378 8.14 -10.75 -1.72
N ASP A 379 9.38 -10.40 -2.04
CA ASP A 379 10.54 -10.72 -1.23
C ASP A 379 10.89 -9.54 -0.28
N PRO A 380 10.83 -9.72 1.06
CA PRO A 380 11.24 -8.71 2.03
C PRO A 380 12.69 -8.23 1.87
N SER A 381 13.55 -9.00 1.18
CA SER A 381 14.92 -8.60 0.86
C SER A 381 15.00 -7.32 0.01
N CYS A 382 13.88 -6.91 -0.62
CA CYS A 382 13.78 -5.66 -1.35
C CYS A 382 14.06 -4.41 -0.47
N LEU A 383 13.83 -4.49 0.85
CA LEU A 383 14.12 -3.40 1.79
C LEU A 383 15.62 -3.32 2.17
N ALA A 384 16.41 -4.35 1.85
CA ALA A 384 17.85 -4.41 2.09
C ALA A 384 18.71 -4.02 0.87
N THR A 385 18.10 -3.61 -0.26
CA THR A 385 18.83 -3.27 -1.49
C THR A 385 19.01 -1.76 -1.71
N LYS A 386 19.84 -1.38 -2.68
CA LYS A 386 20.00 0.00 -3.17
C LYS A 386 18.88 0.42 -4.13
N TYR A 387 18.25 -0.54 -4.80
CA TYR A 387 17.26 -0.32 -5.85
C TYR A 387 15.84 -0.11 -5.30
N SER A 388 14.98 0.50 -6.13
CA SER A 388 13.56 0.79 -5.86
C SER A 388 12.71 -0.49 -5.79
N GLY A 389 12.76 -1.16 -4.63
CA GLY A 389 11.84 -2.24 -4.28
C GLY A 389 10.71 -1.74 -3.38
N CYS A 390 9.61 -2.49 -3.32
CA CYS A 390 8.49 -2.23 -2.42
C CYS A 390 8.06 -3.53 -1.74
N TYR A 391 7.93 -3.48 -0.42
CA TYR A 391 7.32 -4.55 0.35
C TYR A 391 5.82 -4.34 0.47
N TYR A 392 5.04 -5.41 0.28
CA TYR A 392 3.61 -5.46 0.56
C TYR A 392 3.30 -6.73 1.34
N SER A 393 2.66 -6.59 2.50
CA SER A 393 2.13 -7.73 3.23
C SER A 393 0.83 -8.24 2.62
N LYS A 394 0.37 -9.39 3.11
CA LYS A 394 -1.01 -9.82 2.98
C LYS A 394 -1.97 -8.85 3.63
N ASP A 395 -3.23 -8.90 3.21
CA ASP A 395 -4.33 -8.21 3.88
C ASP A 395 -4.75 -8.96 5.16
N GLU A 396 -3.90 -8.89 6.18
CA GLU A 396 -4.10 -9.59 7.45
C GLU A 396 -3.95 -8.63 8.63
N LEU A 397 -4.75 -8.86 9.68
CA LEU A 397 -4.56 -8.17 10.97
C LEU A 397 -3.12 -8.35 11.46
N ASP A 398 -2.58 -7.32 12.10
CA ASP A 398 -1.22 -7.33 12.63
C ASP A 398 -0.12 -7.58 11.59
N SER A 399 -0.38 -7.24 10.33
CA SER A 399 0.64 -7.26 9.27
C SER A 399 1.90 -6.52 9.68
N PHE A 400 3.05 -7.12 9.38
CA PHE A 400 4.33 -6.71 9.95
C PHE A 400 5.52 -6.90 9.01
N ILE A 401 6.60 -6.23 9.36
CA ILE A 401 7.95 -6.44 8.83
C ILE A 401 8.94 -6.37 9.99
N SER A 402 9.86 -7.32 10.05
CA SER A 402 10.83 -7.50 11.13
C SER A 402 12.25 -7.57 10.59
N PHE A 403 13.15 -6.87 11.26
CA PHE A 403 14.56 -6.71 10.95
C PHE A 403 15.38 -7.36 12.07
N ASP A 404 16.04 -8.48 11.76
CA ASP A 404 16.93 -9.21 12.65
C ASP A 404 18.39 -8.86 12.31
N PHE A 405 19.03 -8.13 13.22
CA PHE A 405 20.44 -7.70 13.11
C PHE A 405 21.43 -8.82 13.48
N ARG A 406 20.97 -10.07 13.64
CA ARG A 406 21.76 -11.26 13.94
C ARG A 406 22.52 -11.13 15.26
N ASP A 407 23.84 -11.16 15.22
CA ASP A 407 24.69 -11.11 16.41
C ASP A 407 24.94 -9.65 16.88
N HIS A 408 24.20 -8.71 16.30
CA HIS A 408 24.30 -7.29 16.57
C HIS A 408 23.05 -6.76 17.25
N GLN A 409 23.21 -5.63 17.91
CA GLN A 409 22.12 -4.88 18.50
C GLN A 409 22.09 -3.44 17.98
N VAL A 410 20.90 -2.87 17.93
CA VAL A 410 20.68 -1.46 17.63
C VAL A 410 19.92 -0.78 18.77
N SER A 411 20.26 0.47 19.03
CA SER A 411 19.49 1.37 19.87
C SER A 411 18.95 2.50 19.01
N LEU A 412 17.63 2.55 18.84
CA LEU A 412 16.97 3.49 17.93
C LEU A 412 16.68 4.82 18.62
N GLU A 413 17.04 5.91 17.95
CA GLU A 413 16.65 7.27 18.30
C GLU A 413 15.59 7.81 17.34
N ARG A 414 15.77 7.56 16.05
CA ARG A 414 14.82 7.92 15.01
C ARG A 414 14.73 6.84 13.95
N TYR A 415 13.64 6.85 13.22
CA TYR A 415 13.51 6.07 12.00
C TYR A 415 12.79 6.91 10.95
N ILE A 416 12.99 6.55 9.69
CA ILE A 416 12.42 7.27 8.56
C ILE A 416 11.69 6.29 7.64
N PHE A 417 10.55 6.73 7.14
CA PHE A 417 9.94 6.14 5.97
C PHE A 417 10.19 7.03 4.77
N HIS A 418 10.59 6.41 3.67
CA HIS A 418 10.67 7.05 2.38
C HIS A 418 9.60 6.46 1.48
N ASN A 419 8.65 7.30 1.06
CA ASN A 419 7.54 6.95 0.19
C ASN A 419 7.85 7.50 -1.20
N ASP A 420 8.12 6.61 -2.14
CA ASP A 420 8.60 6.96 -3.49
C ASP A 420 7.54 6.58 -4.52
N CYS A 421 6.35 7.21 -4.46
CA CYS A 421 5.32 7.03 -5.48
C CYS A 421 4.16 8.05 -5.45
N ASP A 422 3.51 8.15 -6.62
CA ASP A 422 2.36 8.98 -6.97
C ASP A 422 1.09 8.69 -6.17
N PHE A 423 0.02 9.45 -6.47
CA PHE A 423 -1.28 9.50 -5.79
C PHE A 423 -1.88 8.15 -5.38
N TYR A 424 -1.62 7.06 -6.14
CA TYR A 424 -2.10 5.71 -5.83
C TYR A 424 -1.52 5.11 -4.55
N CYS A 425 -0.26 5.43 -4.20
CA CYS A 425 0.37 4.90 -2.99
C CYS A 425 -0.07 5.57 -1.69
N LYS A 426 -0.61 6.80 -1.76
CA LYS A 426 -1.12 7.48 -0.55
C LYS A 426 -2.22 6.65 0.12
N LYS A 427 -2.98 5.91 -0.68
CA LYS A 427 -4.05 5.01 -0.22
C LYS A 427 -3.54 3.78 0.55
N LEU A 428 -2.31 3.33 0.30
CA LEU A 428 -1.70 2.18 0.96
C LEU A 428 -0.69 2.57 2.05
N SER A 429 -0.47 3.87 2.26
CA SER A 429 0.47 4.37 3.26
C SER A 429 0.11 3.96 4.69
N LEU A 430 1.12 3.87 5.56
CA LEU A 430 0.91 3.58 6.97
C LEU A 430 0.13 4.70 7.68
N LYS A 431 -0.90 4.30 8.41
CA LYS A 431 -1.80 5.19 9.16
C LYS A 431 -1.76 4.95 10.67
N SER A 432 -1.76 3.68 11.09
CA SER A 432 -1.67 3.27 12.49
C SER A 432 -0.71 2.11 12.63
N TRP A 433 0.36 2.28 13.42
CA TRP A 433 1.40 1.27 13.58
C TRP A 433 2.12 1.39 14.91
N ILE A 434 2.82 0.32 15.27
CA ILE A 434 3.77 0.27 16.38
C ILE A 434 5.14 -0.15 15.85
N LEU A 435 6.19 0.50 16.33
CA LEU A 435 7.57 0.05 16.21
C LEU A 435 7.97 -0.55 17.56
N GLU A 436 8.51 -1.76 17.54
CA GLU A 436 8.84 -2.54 18.72
C GLU A 436 10.21 -3.21 18.56
N GLY A 437 10.90 -3.40 19.68
CA GLY A 437 12.22 -4.01 19.75
C GLY A 437 12.21 -5.28 20.60
N SER A 438 12.99 -6.28 20.22
CA SER A 438 13.13 -7.53 20.97
C SER A 438 14.58 -8.05 20.92
N ASN A 439 14.96 -8.88 21.90
CA ASN A 439 16.24 -9.62 21.90
C ASN A 439 16.04 -11.14 21.76
N ASP A 440 14.82 -11.64 21.93
CA ASP A 440 14.45 -13.06 21.92
C ASP A 440 13.41 -13.40 20.84
N ASN A 441 12.91 -12.39 20.10
CA ASN A 441 11.82 -12.49 19.13
C ASN A 441 10.46 -12.92 19.75
N ILE A 442 10.37 -12.99 21.09
CA ILE A 442 9.19 -13.44 21.85
C ILE A 442 8.62 -12.26 22.64
N SER A 443 9.48 -11.58 23.41
CA SER A 443 9.15 -10.45 24.25
C SER A 443 9.46 -9.14 23.51
N TRP A 444 8.44 -8.30 23.32
CA TRP A 444 8.54 -7.07 22.53
C TRP A 444 8.34 -5.82 23.38
N GLY A 445 9.34 -4.95 23.40
CA GLY A 445 9.29 -3.63 24.00
C GLY A 445 8.84 -2.58 22.98
N MET A 446 7.85 -1.77 23.32
CA MET A 446 7.40 -0.68 22.46
C MET A 446 8.46 0.42 22.35
N LEU A 447 8.84 0.75 21.11
CA LEU A 447 9.76 1.84 20.78
C LEU A 447 9.00 3.09 20.36
N HIS A 448 7.94 2.94 19.58
CA HIS A 448 7.10 4.06 19.14
C HIS A 448 5.71 3.56 18.76
N LYS A 449 4.68 4.38 18.96
CA LYS A 449 3.31 4.08 18.52
C LYS A 449 2.72 5.31 17.86
N CYS A 450 2.13 5.10 16.69
CA CYS A 450 1.33 6.09 15.99
C CYS A 450 -0.09 5.56 15.81
N ASN A 451 -1.08 6.39 16.16
CA ASN A 451 -2.49 6.13 15.91
C ASN A 451 -3.01 7.19 14.94
N ASN A 452 -3.54 6.76 13.79
CA ASN A 452 -4.19 7.65 12.83
C ASN A 452 -3.32 8.83 12.37
N CYS A 453 -2.02 8.63 12.18
CA CYS A 453 -1.14 9.67 11.65
C CYS A 453 -1.32 9.80 10.14
N THR A 454 -1.16 11.01 9.65
CA THR A 454 -1.17 11.27 8.21
C THR A 454 0.25 11.52 7.72
N MET A 455 0.69 10.77 6.71
CA MET A 455 2.00 10.95 6.07
C MET A 455 1.89 11.93 4.90
N TYR A 456 2.43 13.14 5.07
CA TYR A 456 2.29 14.22 4.07
C TYR A 456 3.52 14.37 3.16
N GLY A 457 4.63 13.70 3.44
CA GLY A 457 5.90 13.87 2.72
C GLY A 457 6.47 12.59 2.12
N MET A 458 7.37 12.79 1.15
CA MET A 458 8.26 11.76 0.60
C MET A 458 9.22 11.19 1.66
N TYR A 459 9.44 11.93 2.75
CA TYR A 459 10.26 11.54 3.90
C TYR A 459 9.47 11.82 5.18
N ASN A 460 9.16 10.79 5.96
CA ASN A 460 8.45 10.91 7.23
C ASN A 460 9.36 10.40 8.35
N VAL A 461 9.72 11.28 9.28
CA VAL A 461 10.70 11.01 10.34
C VAL A 461 9.98 10.94 11.68
N PHE A 462 10.34 9.93 12.46
CA PHE A 462 9.73 9.68 13.76
C PHE A 462 10.82 9.45 14.81
N THR A 463 10.54 9.84 16.04
CA THR A 463 11.44 9.67 17.18
C THR A 463 11.00 8.50 18.03
N SER A 464 11.95 7.63 18.37
CA SER A 464 11.73 6.53 19.31
C SER A 464 11.55 7.09 20.72
N GLN A 465 10.59 6.55 21.47
CA GLN A 465 10.31 6.87 22.86
C GLN A 465 11.19 6.07 23.84
N ASN A 466 11.92 5.07 23.33
CA ASN A 466 12.81 4.22 24.13
C ASN A 466 14.12 3.95 23.37
N THR A 467 15.25 3.91 24.08
CA THR A 467 16.60 3.71 23.55
C THR A 467 17.26 2.44 24.11
N GLY A 468 16.47 1.38 24.28
CA GLY A 468 17.01 0.05 24.60
C GLY A 468 17.83 -0.54 23.46
N LYS A 469 18.65 -1.55 23.76
CA LYS A 469 19.42 -2.31 22.76
C LYS A 469 18.62 -3.53 22.34
N PHE A 470 18.38 -3.65 21.03
CA PHE A 470 17.54 -4.70 20.46
C PHE A 470 18.22 -5.34 19.26
N ARG A 471 18.17 -6.67 19.20
CA ARG A 471 18.55 -7.46 18.02
C ARG A 471 17.48 -7.41 16.94
N TYR A 472 16.21 -7.44 17.34
CA TYR A 472 15.06 -7.43 16.45
C TYR A 472 14.38 -6.07 16.52
N ILE A 473 14.05 -5.50 15.36
CA ILE A 473 13.17 -4.35 15.24
C ILE A 473 12.00 -4.75 14.35
N ARG A 474 10.77 -4.64 14.86
CA ARG A 474 9.56 -4.95 14.11
C ARG A 474 8.68 -3.73 13.99
N LEU A 475 8.17 -3.52 12.78
CA LEU A 475 7.09 -2.59 12.49
C LEU A 475 5.83 -3.40 12.23
N ARG A 476 4.75 -3.07 12.94
CA ARG A 476 3.48 -3.78 12.86
C ARG A 476 2.30 -2.82 12.76
N MET A 477 1.36 -3.09 11.86
CA MET A 477 0.13 -2.32 11.74
C MET A 477 -0.77 -2.56 12.96
N THR A 478 -1.41 -1.51 13.45
CA THR A 478 -2.35 -1.58 14.58
C THR A 478 -3.78 -1.17 14.19
N GLY A 479 -3.97 -0.87 12.90
CA GLY A 479 -5.25 -0.53 12.30
C GLY A 479 -5.12 -0.49 10.77
N PRO A 480 -6.23 -0.31 10.05
CA PRO A 480 -6.21 -0.29 8.59
C PRO A 480 -5.45 0.92 8.03
N ASN A 481 -4.92 0.77 6.83
CA ASN A 481 -4.37 1.86 6.03
C ASN A 481 -5.52 2.80 5.53
N PRO A 482 -5.22 3.90 4.83
CA PRO A 482 -6.24 4.83 4.33
C PRO A 482 -7.28 4.20 3.38
N SER A 483 -6.99 3.05 2.76
CA SER A 483 -7.95 2.29 1.93
C SER A 483 -8.92 1.43 2.74
N GLY A 484 -8.71 1.29 4.06
CA GLY A 484 -9.54 0.47 4.92
C GLY A 484 -9.11 -1.01 5.01
N ASN A 485 -7.99 -1.39 4.40
CA ASN A 485 -7.44 -2.74 4.50
C ASN A 485 -6.16 -2.78 5.35
N HIS A 486 -5.65 -3.97 5.65
CA HIS A 486 -4.51 -4.22 6.53
C HIS A 486 -3.21 -4.53 5.78
N VAL A 487 -3.12 -4.15 4.50
CA VAL A 487 -1.90 -4.28 3.71
C VAL A 487 -0.86 -3.26 4.18
N LEU A 488 0.28 -3.77 4.66
CA LEU A 488 1.47 -3.02 5.01
C LEU A 488 2.30 -2.78 3.75
N HIS A 489 2.29 -1.55 3.26
CA HIS A 489 3.12 -1.12 2.14
C HIS A 489 4.30 -0.27 2.61
N LEU A 490 5.51 -0.65 2.18
CA LEU A 490 6.75 0.09 2.46
C LEU A 490 7.67 0.12 1.24
N HIS A 491 8.09 1.31 0.83
CA HIS A 491 9.16 1.48 -0.16
C HIS A 491 10.54 1.35 0.49
N LYS A 492 10.81 2.21 1.48
CA LYS A 492 12.09 2.20 2.17
C LYS A 492 11.91 2.66 3.61
N ILE A 493 12.65 1.99 4.49
CA ILE A 493 12.80 2.33 5.90
C ILE A 493 14.29 2.39 6.22
N ASP A 494 14.67 3.32 7.09
CA ASP A 494 16.02 3.35 7.66
C ASP A 494 15.97 3.81 9.12
N PHE A 495 17.02 3.49 9.86
CA PHE A 495 17.11 3.63 11.31
C PHE A 495 18.27 4.54 11.69
N PHE A 496 18.13 5.32 12.75
CA PHE A 496 19.15 6.23 13.27
C PHE A 496 19.34 5.99 14.77
N GLY A 497 20.58 6.09 15.23
CA GLY A 497 20.97 5.77 16.59
C GLY A 497 22.28 4.98 16.61
N LYS A 498 22.42 4.06 17.57
CA LYS A 498 23.68 3.33 17.81
C LYS A 498 23.59 1.91 17.29
N TYR A 499 24.62 1.46 16.58
CA TYR A 499 24.83 0.07 16.17
C TYR A 499 25.98 -0.53 16.96
N PHE A 500 25.76 -1.70 17.57
CA PHE A 500 26.73 -2.41 18.40
C PHE A 500 27.21 -3.66 17.64
N PRO A 501 28.43 -3.62 17.05
CA PRO A 501 29.13 -4.81 16.52
C PRO A 501 29.38 -5.79 17.67
N GLU A 502 29.09 -7.09 17.50
CA GLU A 502 29.30 -8.22 18.43
C GLU A 502 29.36 -7.92 19.95
N TYR A 503 28.38 -8.44 20.69
CA TYR A 503 28.63 -8.83 22.08
C TYR A 503 29.37 -10.18 22.06
N SER A 504 30.56 -10.22 22.67
CA SER A 504 31.17 -11.46 23.18
C SER A 504 30.61 -11.79 24.55
#